data_AF-A0A2N2TKS6-F1
#
_entry.id   AF-A0A2N2TKS6-F1
#
_cell.length_a   1.000
_cell.length_b   1.000
_cell.length_c   1.000
_cell.angle_alpha   90.00
_cell.angle_beta   90.00
_cell.angle_gamma   90.00
#
_symmetry.space_group_name_H-M   'P 1'
#
loop_
_entity.id
_entity.type
_entity.pdbx_description
1 polymer ?
#
loop_
_entity_poly.entity_id
_entity_poly.type
_entity_poly.pdbx_seq_one_letter_code
_entity_poly.pdbx_strand_id
1 'polypeptide(L)'
;MDITVFSNPALSREVRSLPAAQYNLARMLQARSPLGVAFVPIRGMQFLAILDAEEFIFVDSQYKQWAVLAWQGFRPQARASLLDAVPFEAVFYREDAQAVQRQLQPELFKAMQALAGRERIDGPARVLKFQRPADGR
;
A
#
# COMPACT_ATOMS: atom_id res chain seq x y z
N MET A 1 2.87 -3.60 -17.99
CA MET A 1 2.67 -4.96 -17.46
C MET A 1 1.31 -4.92 -16.83
N ASP A 2 0.34 -5.61 -17.42
CA ASP A 2 -1.04 -5.61 -16.95
C ASP A 2 -1.23 -6.84 -16.08
N ILE A 3 -1.58 -6.63 -14.81
CA ILE A 3 -1.92 -7.70 -13.87
C ILE A 3 -3.40 -7.55 -13.55
N THR A 4 -4.19 -8.55 -13.94
CA THR A 4 -5.57 -8.66 -13.47
C THR A 4 -5.58 -9.51 -12.20
N VAL A 5 -6.09 -8.93 -11.12
CA VAL A 5 -6.34 -9.64 -9.87
C VAL A 5 -7.84 -9.78 -9.68
N PHE A 6 -8.27 -10.97 -9.35
CA PHE A 6 -9.65 -11.31 -9.03
C PHE A 6 -9.83 -11.36 -7.51
N SER A 7 -10.94 -10.81 -7.04
CA SER A 7 -11.33 -10.83 -5.63
C SER A 7 -12.60 -11.66 -5.49
N ASN A 8 -12.58 -12.63 -4.57
CA ASN A 8 -13.79 -13.33 -4.17
C ASN A 8 -14.73 -12.38 -3.42
N PRO A 9 -16.00 -12.77 -3.20
CA PRO A 9 -16.83 -12.09 -2.22
C PRO A 9 -16.12 -12.00 -0.86
N ALA A 10 -16.18 -10.83 -0.24
CA ALA A 10 -15.57 -10.60 1.07
C ALA A 10 -16.21 -11.52 2.11
N LEU A 11 -15.38 -12.33 2.80
CA LEU A 11 -15.81 -13.16 3.91
C LEU A 11 -15.98 -12.34 5.19
N SER A 12 -15.10 -11.36 5.39
CA SER A 12 -15.19 -10.42 6.51
C SER A 12 -14.47 -9.11 6.20
N ARG A 13 -14.76 -8.08 7.01
CA ARG A 13 -14.22 -6.72 6.91
C ARG A 13 -13.88 -6.21 8.30
N GLU A 14 -12.74 -5.53 8.44
CA GLU A 14 -12.32 -4.94 9.71
C GLU A 14 -11.74 -3.55 9.52
N VAL A 15 -12.13 -2.61 10.38
CA VAL A 15 -11.51 -1.28 10.42
C VAL A 15 -10.18 -1.38 11.18
N ARG A 16 -9.12 -0.88 10.57
CA ARG A 16 -7.76 -0.89 11.12
C ARG A 16 -7.07 0.45 10.89
N SER A 17 -5.91 0.64 11.51
CA SER A 17 -5.08 1.81 11.31
C SER A 17 -3.66 1.43 10.87
N LEU A 18 -3.15 2.17 9.90
CA LEU A 18 -1.80 2.00 9.37
C LEU A 18 -0.91 3.12 9.90
N PRO A 19 0.24 2.83 10.54
CA PRO A 19 1.15 3.87 11.00
C PRO A 19 1.53 4.84 9.87
N ALA A 20 1.61 6.13 10.19
CA ALA A 20 1.94 7.17 9.21
C ALA A 20 3.18 6.84 8.39
N ALA A 21 4.26 6.40 9.05
CA ALA A 21 5.51 6.04 8.39
C ALA A 21 5.30 4.95 7.32
N GLN A 22 4.48 3.95 7.61
CA GLN A 22 4.20 2.85 6.68
C GLN A 22 3.34 3.33 5.50
N TYR A 23 2.28 4.12 5.77
CA TYR A 23 1.43 4.68 4.71
C TYR A 23 2.20 5.64 3.80
N ASN A 24 2.93 6.59 4.39
CA ASN A 24 3.70 7.59 3.65
C ASN A 24 4.81 6.93 2.82
N LEU A 25 5.45 5.87 3.31
CA LEU A 25 6.41 5.09 2.55
C LEU A 25 5.80 4.43 1.31
N ALA A 26 4.60 3.85 1.44
CA ALA A 26 3.89 3.30 0.29
C ALA A 26 3.58 4.38 -0.76
N ARG A 27 3.13 5.57 -0.33
CA ARG A 27 2.91 6.72 -1.23
C ARG A 27 4.19 7.14 -1.95
N MET A 28 5.31 7.19 -1.23
CA MET A 28 6.61 7.50 -1.84
C MET A 28 7.01 6.46 -2.89
N LEU A 29 6.83 5.17 -2.62
CA LEU A 29 7.13 4.11 -3.59
C LEU A 29 6.25 4.19 -4.84
N GLN A 30 4.96 4.50 -4.68
CA GLN A 30 4.03 4.70 -5.80
C GLN A 30 4.44 5.86 -6.69
N ALA A 31 4.85 6.99 -6.10
CA ALA A 31 5.28 8.17 -6.83
C ALA A 31 6.52 7.94 -7.72
N ARG A 32 7.28 6.85 -7.49
CA ARG A 32 8.41 6.45 -8.34
C ARG A 32 7.97 5.72 -9.61
N SER A 33 6.76 5.17 -9.61
CA SER A 33 6.19 4.44 -10.75
C SER A 33 5.40 5.41 -11.64
N PRO A 34 5.61 5.41 -12.97
CA PRO A 34 4.82 6.24 -13.90
C PRO A 34 3.32 5.94 -13.85
N LEU A 35 2.95 4.73 -13.45
CA LEU A 35 1.57 4.27 -13.35
C LEU A 35 0.96 4.53 -11.95
N GLY A 36 1.73 5.08 -11.01
CA GLY A 36 1.27 5.28 -9.63
C GLY A 36 1.09 3.99 -8.83
N VAL A 37 1.60 2.86 -9.34
CA VAL A 37 1.48 1.52 -8.71
C VAL A 37 2.86 1.03 -8.31
N ALA A 38 3.03 0.61 -7.05
CA ALA A 38 4.24 -0.02 -6.56
C ALA A 38 4.04 -1.53 -6.35
N PHE A 39 4.97 -2.32 -6.86
CA PHE A 39 5.00 -3.77 -6.69
C PHE A 39 6.05 -4.12 -5.63
N VAL A 40 5.60 -4.66 -4.49
CA VAL A 40 6.46 -4.93 -3.32
C VAL A 40 6.48 -6.43 -3.01
N PRO A 41 7.55 -7.15 -3.37
CA PRO A 41 7.69 -8.56 -3.01
C PRO A 41 7.97 -8.73 -1.50
N ILE A 42 7.10 -9.45 -0.80
CA ILE A 42 7.24 -9.80 0.61
C ILE A 42 7.81 -11.21 0.70
N ARG A 43 9.14 -11.32 0.54
CA ARG A 43 9.82 -12.62 0.40
C ARG A 43 9.63 -13.56 1.59
N GLY A 44 9.58 -13.02 2.82
CA GLY A 44 9.38 -13.81 4.03
C GLY A 44 8.03 -14.55 4.09
N MET A 45 7.06 -14.11 3.28
CA MET A 45 5.73 -14.72 3.20
C MET A 45 5.43 -15.33 1.83
N GLN A 46 6.32 -15.14 0.84
CA GLN A 46 6.07 -15.44 -0.58
C GLN A 46 4.86 -14.68 -1.15
N PHE A 47 4.66 -13.43 -0.72
CA PHE A 47 3.56 -12.59 -1.18
C PHE A 47 4.06 -11.51 -2.14
N LEU A 48 3.16 -11.02 -2.98
CA LEU A 48 3.33 -9.75 -3.70
C LEU A 48 2.25 -8.79 -3.20
N ALA A 49 2.70 -7.62 -2.73
CA ALA A 49 1.80 -6.49 -2.50
C ALA A 49 1.79 -5.57 -3.72
N ILE A 50 0.60 -5.24 -4.19
CA ILE A 50 0.34 -4.30 -5.28
C ILE A 50 -0.28 -3.08 -4.61
N LEU A 51 0.45 -1.97 -4.61
CA LEU A 51 0.07 -0.77 -3.88
C LEU A 51 -0.31 0.30 -4.88
N ASP A 52 -1.56 0.74 -4.91
CA ASP A 52 -1.99 1.89 -5.72
C ASP A 52 -2.63 3.01 -4.87
N ALA A 53 -3.16 4.03 -5.55
CA ALA A 53 -3.74 5.20 -4.90
C ALA A 53 -4.88 4.86 -3.93
N GLU A 54 -5.70 3.86 -4.27
CA GLU A 54 -6.98 3.54 -3.64
C GLU A 54 -6.89 2.34 -2.69
N GLU A 55 -6.11 1.32 -3.06
CA GLU A 55 -6.01 0.07 -2.32
C GLU A 55 -4.62 -0.58 -2.35
N PHE A 56 -4.37 -1.42 -1.34
CA PHE A 56 -3.26 -2.37 -1.31
C PHE A 56 -3.79 -3.77 -1.44
N ILE A 57 -3.44 -4.45 -2.53
CA ILE A 57 -3.86 -5.81 -2.83
C ILE A 57 -2.72 -6.76 -2.50
N PHE A 58 -3.03 -7.86 -1.83
CA PHE A 58 -2.05 -8.87 -1.45
C PHE A 58 -2.37 -10.20 -2.12
N VAL A 59 -1.45 -10.69 -2.93
CA VAL A 59 -1.55 -11.98 -3.62
C VAL A 59 -0.44 -12.91 -3.16
N ASP A 60 -0.76 -14.19 -3.02
CA ASP A 60 0.23 -15.24 -2.77
C ASP A 60 0.95 -15.60 -4.09
N SER A 61 2.24 -15.91 -3.99
CA SER A 61 3.06 -16.54 -5.03
C SER A 61 2.41 -17.74 -5.73
N GLN A 62 1.63 -18.54 -5.01
CA GLN A 62 0.97 -19.74 -5.57
C GLN A 62 -0.22 -19.38 -6.47
N TYR A 63 -0.97 -18.34 -6.11
CA TYR A 63 -2.20 -17.92 -6.79
C TYR A 63 -2.15 -16.42 -7.09
N LYS A 64 -1.22 -16.02 -7.95
CA LYS A 64 -0.92 -14.60 -8.27
C LYS A 64 -2.08 -13.79 -8.84
N GLN A 65 -3.16 -14.47 -9.24
CA GLN A 65 -4.37 -13.86 -9.80
C GLN A 65 -5.49 -13.67 -8.77
N TRP A 66 -5.36 -14.16 -7.54
CA TRP A 66 -6.42 -14.09 -6.53
C TRP A 66 -5.97 -13.30 -5.31
N ALA A 67 -6.74 -12.27 -4.96
CA ALA A 67 -6.51 -11.50 -3.74
C ALA A 67 -6.75 -12.39 -2.51
N VAL A 68 -5.76 -12.44 -1.61
CA VAL A 68 -5.91 -13.08 -0.29
C VAL A 68 -6.66 -12.13 0.65
N LEU A 69 -6.25 -10.86 0.62
CA LEU A 69 -6.89 -9.75 1.31
C LEU A 69 -6.54 -8.44 0.61
N ALA A 70 -7.33 -7.40 0.87
CA ALA A 70 -7.06 -6.04 0.42
C ALA A 70 -7.17 -5.05 1.57
N TRP A 71 -6.37 -3.99 1.54
CA TRP A 71 -6.55 -2.81 2.38
C TRP A 71 -7.06 -1.68 1.52
N GLN A 72 -8.25 -1.20 1.80
CA GLN A 72 -8.92 -0.21 0.97
C GLN A 72 -9.51 0.92 1.81
N GLY A 73 -10.00 1.96 1.13
CA GLY A 73 -10.72 3.04 1.79
C GLY A 73 -9.84 3.82 2.75
N PHE A 74 -8.55 4.01 2.42
CA PHE A 74 -7.64 4.84 3.20
C PHE A 74 -8.20 6.26 3.32
N ARG A 75 -8.31 6.79 4.55
CA ARG A 75 -8.79 8.16 4.80
C ARG A 75 -7.67 9.04 5.35
N PRO A 76 -6.64 9.39 4.55
CA PRO A 76 -5.52 10.19 5.04
C PRO A 76 -5.95 11.61 5.47
N GLN A 77 -7.08 12.10 4.93
CA GLN A 77 -7.68 13.41 5.22
C GLN A 77 -8.35 13.47 6.61
N ALA A 78 -8.65 12.31 7.22
CA ALA A 78 -9.24 12.25 8.56
C ALA A 78 -8.20 12.52 9.69
N ARG A 79 -6.93 12.70 9.33
CA ARG A 79 -5.81 12.92 10.25
C ARG A 79 -5.59 14.42 10.48
N ALA A 80 -5.20 14.79 11.70
CA ALA A 80 -4.83 16.16 12.03
C ALA A 80 -3.34 16.44 11.72
N SER A 81 -2.51 15.40 11.68
CA SER A 81 -1.07 15.47 11.42
C SER A 81 -0.61 14.41 10.42
N LEU A 82 0.48 14.73 9.70
CA LEU A 82 1.16 13.77 8.82
C LEU A 82 1.77 12.58 9.57
N LEU A 83 1.91 12.68 10.90
CA LEU A 83 2.42 11.62 11.77
C LEU A 83 1.31 10.72 12.34
N ASP A 84 0.03 11.08 12.17
CA ASP A 84 -1.07 10.27 12.68
C ASP A 84 -1.27 9.01 11.85
N ALA A 85 -1.77 7.94 12.47
CA ALA A 85 -2.11 6.72 11.75
C ALA A 85 -3.28 6.94 10.77
N VAL A 86 -3.26 6.27 9.62
CA VAL A 86 -4.32 6.33 8.60
C VAL A 86 -5.32 5.20 8.83
N PRO A 87 -6.60 5.50 9.08
CA PRO A 87 -7.62 4.45 9.12
C PRO A 87 -7.85 3.88 7.71
N PHE A 88 -8.09 2.58 7.66
CA PHE A 88 -8.40 1.81 6.46
C PHE A 88 -9.31 0.64 6.79
N GLU A 89 -9.88 0.02 5.76
CA GLU A 89 -10.66 -1.22 5.87
C GLU A 89 -9.83 -2.40 5.34
N ALA A 90 -9.61 -3.41 6.17
CA ALA A 90 -9.06 -4.69 5.74
C ALA A 90 -10.21 -5.60 5.30
N VAL A 91 -10.18 -6.04 4.04
CA VAL A 91 -11.15 -6.95 3.44
C VAL A 91 -10.51 -8.32 3.27
N PHE A 92 -11.16 -9.36 3.80
CA PHE A 92 -10.64 -10.72 3.80
C PHE A 92 -11.40 -11.59 2.80
N TYR A 93 -10.67 -12.24 1.89
CA TYR A 93 -11.25 -13.08 0.84
C TYR A 93 -11.03 -14.58 1.06
N ARG A 94 -10.25 -14.95 2.09
CA ARG A 94 -9.94 -16.33 2.48
C ARG A 94 -10.08 -16.50 3.99
N GLU A 95 -10.39 -17.72 4.43
CA GLU A 95 -10.60 -18.04 5.85
C GLU A 95 -9.34 -17.84 6.70
N ASP A 96 -8.15 -18.10 6.13
CA ASP A 96 -6.85 -17.91 6.79
C ASP A 96 -6.35 -16.45 6.76
N ALA A 97 -7.05 -15.55 6.07
CA ALA A 97 -6.55 -14.21 5.77
C ALA A 97 -6.38 -13.34 7.03
N GLN A 98 -7.15 -13.58 8.11
CA GLN A 98 -6.94 -12.91 9.40
C GLN A 98 -5.62 -13.32 10.07
N ALA A 99 -5.19 -14.58 9.91
CA ALA A 99 -3.88 -15.03 10.40
C ALA A 99 -2.77 -14.41 9.56
N VAL A 100 -2.93 -14.40 8.23
CA VAL A 100 -2.00 -13.75 7.29
C VAL A 100 -1.84 -12.26 7.64
N GLN A 101 -2.93 -11.53 7.86
CA GLN A 101 -2.92 -10.11 8.21
C GLN A 101 -2.01 -9.75 9.39
N ARG A 102 -1.98 -10.59 10.43
CA ARG A 102 -1.15 -10.35 11.62
C ARG A 102 0.35 -10.36 11.30
N GLN A 103 0.76 -11.23 10.39
CA GLN A 103 2.15 -11.33 9.93
C GLN A 103 2.46 -10.30 8.84
N LEU A 104 1.48 -10.00 8.00
CA LEU A 104 1.62 -9.16 6.82
C LEU A 104 2.02 -7.73 7.14
N GLN A 105 1.44 -7.11 8.17
CA GLN A 105 1.70 -5.71 8.47
C GLN A 105 3.19 -5.40 8.76
N PRO A 106 3.87 -6.11 9.68
CA PRO A 106 5.30 -5.88 9.91
C PRO A 106 6.18 -6.34 8.72
N GLU A 107 5.84 -7.43 8.05
CA GLU A 107 6.61 -7.94 6.90
C GLU A 107 6.53 -7.01 5.68
N LEU A 108 5.35 -6.45 5.40
CA LEU A 108 5.17 -5.43 4.37
C LEU A 108 6.04 -4.21 4.65
N PHE A 109 6.09 -3.73 5.90
CA PHE A 109 6.87 -2.55 6.21
C PHE A 109 8.37 -2.79 6.00
N LYS A 110 8.90 -3.94 6.43
CA LYS A 110 10.28 -4.35 6.15
C LYS A 110 10.56 -4.44 4.65
N ALA A 111 9.66 -5.06 3.88
CA ALA A 111 9.80 -5.19 2.44
C ALA A 111 9.82 -3.83 1.72
N MET A 112 8.94 -2.90 2.13
CA MET A 112 8.93 -1.53 1.59
C MET A 112 10.20 -0.76 1.93
N GLN A 113 10.73 -0.88 3.15
CA GLN A 113 12.01 -0.23 3.52
C GLN A 113 13.17 -0.78 2.68
N ALA A 114 13.23 -2.12 2.52
CA ALA A 114 14.26 -2.76 1.71
C ALA A 114 14.15 -2.36 0.23
N LEU A 115 12.94 -2.20 -0.31
CA LEU A 115 12.73 -1.71 -1.66
C LEU A 115 13.15 -0.25 -1.80
N ALA A 116 12.73 0.61 -0.87
CA ALA A 116 13.05 2.03 -0.87
C ALA A 116 14.56 2.30 -0.82
N GLY A 117 15.33 1.48 -0.09
CA GLY A 117 16.78 1.58 0.02
C GLY A 117 17.58 1.03 -1.17
N ARG A 118 16.96 0.26 -2.08
CA ARG A 118 17.65 -0.28 -3.27
C ARG A 118 17.79 0.73 -4.40
N GLU A 119 16.91 1.71 -4.46
CA GLU A 119 17.03 2.79 -5.42
C GLU A 119 17.92 3.89 -4.86
N ARG A 120 19.15 3.97 -5.39
CA ARG A 120 19.93 5.20 -5.33
C ARG A 120 19.11 6.29 -6.00
N ILE A 121 18.87 7.39 -5.30
CA ILE A 121 18.36 8.63 -5.91
C ILE A 121 19.53 9.20 -6.73
N ASP A 122 19.78 8.63 -7.91
CA ASP A 122 20.77 9.14 -8.85
C ASP A 122 20.08 10.18 -9.75
N GLY A 123 20.25 11.44 -9.38
CA GLY A 123 19.76 12.59 -10.13
C GLY A 123 19.68 13.86 -9.26
N PRO A 124 19.85 15.06 -9.84
CA PRO A 124 19.68 16.30 -9.10
C PRO A 124 18.27 16.38 -8.50
N ALA A 125 18.18 16.77 -7.23
CA ALA A 125 16.90 16.95 -6.56
C ALA A 125 15.99 17.88 -7.39
N ARG A 126 14.79 17.41 -7.72
CA ARG A 126 13.79 18.20 -8.43
C ARG A 126 12.95 18.97 -7.43
N VAL A 127 13.02 20.30 -7.48
CA VAL A 127 12.11 21.18 -6.73
C VAL A 127 10.73 21.10 -7.39
N LEU A 128 9.76 20.53 -6.68
CA LEU A 128 8.35 20.57 -7.08
C LEU A 128 7.80 21.98 -6.73
N LYS A 129 7.44 22.76 -7.74
CA LYS A 129 6.76 24.04 -7.53
C LYS A 129 5.31 23.77 -7.13
N PHE A 130 5.01 23.91 -5.84
CA PHE A 130 3.62 23.96 -5.40
C PHE A 130 2.99 25.26 -5.91
N GLN A 131 2.02 25.15 -6.80
CA GLN A 131 1.23 26.31 -7.20
C GLN A 131 0.26 26.66 -6.07
N ARG A 132 0.31 27.90 -5.62
CA ARG A 132 -0.65 28.45 -4.67
C ARG A 132 -2.04 28.33 -5.31
N PRO A 133 -3.04 27.71 -4.64
CA PRO A 133 -4.42 27.73 -5.15
C PRO A 133 -4.83 29.19 -5.35
N ALA A 134 -5.38 29.53 -6.51
CA ALA A 134 -5.88 30.87 -6.76
C ALA A 134 -6.94 31.18 -5.69
N ASP A 135 -6.71 32.24 -4.91
CA ASP A 135 -7.69 32.76 -3.95
C ASP A 135 -8.99 33.03 -4.72
N GLY A 136 -10.00 32.21 -4.45
CA GLY A 136 -11.37 32.46 -4.90
C GLY A 136 -11.93 33.63 -4.11
N ARG A 137 -12.21 34.72 -4.82
CA ARG A 137 -13.05 35.83 -4.37
C ARG A 137 -14.44 35.36 -3.97
#